data_AF-A0A7Y4P4S0-F1
#
_entry.id   AF-A0A7Y4P4S0-F1
#
_cell.length_a   1.000
_cell.length_b   1.000
_cell.length_c   1.000
_cell.angle_alpha   90.00
_cell.angle_beta   90.00
_cell.angle_gamma   90.00
#
_symmetry.space_group_name_H-M   'P 1'
#
loop_
_entity.id
_entity.type
_entity.pdbx_description
1 polymer ?
#
loop_
_entity_poly.entity_id
_entity_poly.type
_entity_poly.pdbx_seq_one_letter_code
_entity_poly.pdbx_strand_id
1 'polypeptide(L)'
;MSIPAIGVQGLRVVYYTGTADDRPGTVIQDRGVAASPRGRAGGVGAGEIGNFIITGHRVSHGRPLERVPELKNGAHVLITVGGTVYDYVVNDTMTISFRKPAEKAQQNAAVPGRPGVRPTQAMLTISTCATPEDNAAGNYWRDALGNPEHRINKIARLTATRPA
;
A
#
# COMPACT_ATOMS: atom_id res chain seq x y z
N MET A 1 2.83 -6.91 9.56
CA MET A 1 3.79 -6.11 8.78
C MET A 1 4.60 -5.26 9.73
N SER A 2 5.91 -5.20 9.53
CA SER A 2 6.81 -4.31 10.27
C SER A 2 7.67 -3.51 9.30
N ILE A 3 7.91 -2.25 9.60
CA ILE A 3 8.75 -1.34 8.82
C ILE A 3 9.70 -0.64 9.81
N PRO A 4 10.88 -1.24 10.11
CA PRO A 4 11.75 -0.76 11.17
C PRO A 4 12.16 0.71 11.03
N ALA A 5 12.43 1.15 9.80
CA ALA A 5 12.90 2.51 9.50
C ALA A 5 11.94 3.63 9.94
N ILE A 6 10.66 3.32 10.15
CA ILE A 6 9.63 4.29 10.58
C ILE A 6 8.87 3.82 11.84
N GLY A 7 9.39 2.80 12.53
CA GLY A 7 8.83 2.33 13.81
C GLY A 7 7.51 1.56 13.71
N VAL A 8 7.06 1.15 12.51
CA VAL A 8 5.88 0.29 12.37
C VAL A 8 6.24 -1.11 12.83
N GLN A 9 5.54 -1.64 13.83
CA GLN A 9 5.79 -2.96 14.40
C GLN A 9 4.51 -3.79 14.42
N GLY A 10 4.53 -4.96 13.80
CA GLY A 10 3.44 -5.94 13.94
C GLY A 10 2.08 -5.49 13.42
N LEU A 11 2.00 -4.47 12.56
CA LEU A 11 0.74 -3.97 12.00
C LEU A 11 0.01 -5.11 11.29
N ARG A 12 -1.20 -5.41 11.76
CA ARG A 12 -2.06 -6.43 11.17
C ARG A 12 -2.49 -6.00 9.77
N VAL A 13 -2.35 -6.90 8.80
CA VAL A 13 -2.82 -6.72 7.42
C VAL A 13 -3.97 -7.72 7.21
N VAL A 14 -5.15 -7.22 6.87
CA VAL A 14 -6.36 -8.04 6.68
C VAL A 14 -6.65 -8.17 5.19
N TYR A 15 -6.72 -9.40 4.71
CA TYR A 15 -7.09 -9.71 3.34
C TYR A 15 -8.60 -9.62 3.13
N TYR A 16 -9.01 -9.11 1.97
CA TYR A 16 -10.41 -9.01 1.57
C TYR A 16 -10.56 -9.12 0.05
N THR A 17 -11.75 -9.46 -0.44
CA THR A 17 -12.03 -9.46 -1.88
C THR A 17 -12.45 -8.06 -2.32
N GLY A 18 -11.76 -7.48 -3.30
CA GLY A 18 -12.04 -6.13 -3.78
C GLY A 18 -10.89 -5.50 -4.54
N THR A 19 -10.85 -4.16 -4.56
CA THR A 19 -9.76 -3.35 -5.15
C THR A 19 -9.14 -2.44 -4.10
N ALA A 20 -7.95 -1.90 -4.35
CA ALA A 20 -7.38 -0.91 -3.44
C ALA A 20 -8.31 0.31 -3.31
N ASP A 21 -8.38 0.86 -2.10
CA ASP A 21 -9.13 2.09 -1.77
C ASP A 21 -10.65 2.02 -1.98
N ASP A 22 -11.21 0.82 -2.01
CA ASP A 22 -12.65 0.61 -2.05
C ASP A 22 -13.29 0.66 -0.65
N ARG A 23 -14.62 0.58 -0.61
CA ARG A 23 -15.41 0.64 0.62
C ARG A 23 -15.08 -0.53 1.59
N PRO A 24 -15.01 -1.81 1.16
CA PRO A 24 -14.58 -2.89 2.04
C PRO A 24 -13.21 -2.66 2.69
N GLY A 25 -12.22 -2.20 1.91
CA GLY A 25 -10.90 -1.86 2.42
C GLY A 25 -10.94 -0.71 3.42
N THR A 26 -11.79 0.30 3.18
CA THR A 26 -11.96 1.44 4.11
C THR A 26 -12.54 0.98 5.45
N VAL A 27 -13.58 0.15 5.44
CA VAL A 27 -14.18 -0.42 6.67
C VAL A 27 -13.18 -1.21 7.52
N ILE A 28 -12.23 -1.89 6.87
CA ILE A 28 -11.14 -2.58 7.56
C ILE A 28 -10.17 -1.57 8.18
N GLN A 29 -9.77 -0.55 7.40
CA GLN A 29 -8.80 0.45 7.83
C GLN A 29 -9.31 1.31 9.00
N ASP A 30 -10.62 1.59 9.06
CA ASP A 30 -11.26 2.31 10.17
C ASP A 30 -11.11 1.61 11.53
N ARG A 31 -10.69 0.34 11.55
CA ARG A 31 -10.35 -0.41 12.78
C ARG A 31 -8.88 -0.24 13.20
N GLY A 32 -8.13 0.63 12.54
CA GLY A 32 -6.71 0.90 12.80
C GLY A 32 -5.74 -0.19 12.33
N VAL A 33 -6.20 -1.09 11.45
CA VAL A 33 -5.37 -2.11 10.80
C VAL A 33 -5.17 -1.80 9.33
N ALA A 34 -4.22 -2.45 8.66
CA ALA A 34 -4.05 -2.31 7.23
C ALA A 34 -4.98 -3.29 6.48
N ALA A 35 -5.38 -2.92 5.27
CA ALA A 35 -6.18 -3.75 4.38
C ALA A 35 -5.35 -4.15 3.16
N SER A 36 -5.65 -5.32 2.59
CA SER A 36 -5.01 -5.76 1.35
C SER A 36 -6.01 -6.50 0.46
N PRO A 37 -6.32 -5.97 -0.74
CA PRO A 37 -7.31 -6.56 -1.65
C PRO A 37 -6.76 -7.82 -2.34
N ARG A 38 -7.63 -8.81 -2.52
CA ARG A 38 -7.38 -10.10 -3.19
C ARG A 38 -8.47 -10.39 -4.23
N GLY A 39 -8.23 -11.40 -5.06
CA GLY A 39 -9.15 -11.84 -6.12
C GLY A 39 -8.86 -11.20 -7.47
N ARG A 40 -9.78 -11.34 -8.43
CA ARG A 40 -9.57 -10.95 -9.85
C ARG A 40 -9.18 -9.48 -10.04
N ALA A 41 -9.73 -8.59 -9.23
CA ALA A 41 -9.48 -7.16 -9.30
C ALA A 41 -8.55 -6.67 -8.16
N GLY A 42 -8.09 -7.60 -7.30
CA GLY A 42 -7.18 -7.30 -6.20
C GLY A 42 -5.73 -7.56 -6.55
N GLY A 43 -4.85 -7.38 -5.56
CA GLY A 43 -3.44 -7.70 -5.67
C GLY A 43 -3.16 -9.19 -5.43
N VAL A 44 -1.88 -9.54 -5.47
CA VAL A 44 -1.37 -10.85 -5.03
C VAL A 44 -1.09 -10.85 -3.52
N GLY A 45 -0.72 -11.99 -2.94
CA GLY A 45 -0.29 -12.13 -1.56
C GLY A 45 1.22 -12.00 -1.40
N ALA A 46 1.69 -12.07 -0.16
CA ALA A 46 3.12 -12.04 0.16
C ALA A 46 3.89 -13.17 -0.57
N GLY A 47 5.03 -12.82 -1.16
CA GLY A 47 5.89 -13.73 -1.92
C GLY A 47 5.46 -14.02 -3.37
N GLU A 48 4.21 -13.73 -3.74
CA GLU A 48 3.70 -14.05 -5.07
C GLU A 48 4.21 -13.06 -6.13
N ILE A 49 4.47 -13.54 -7.36
CA ILE A 49 4.80 -12.68 -8.50
C ILE A 49 3.58 -11.81 -8.85
N GLY A 50 3.77 -10.50 -8.87
CA GLY A 50 2.70 -9.53 -9.02
C GLY A 50 2.85 -8.39 -8.02
N ASN A 51 1.74 -7.71 -7.73
CA ASN A 51 1.70 -6.58 -6.81
C ASN A 51 0.91 -6.93 -5.55
N PHE A 52 1.60 -7.12 -4.44
CA PHE A 52 0.99 -7.24 -3.13
C PHE A 52 0.66 -5.84 -2.62
N ILE A 53 -0.63 -5.49 -2.54
CA ILE A 53 -1.05 -4.11 -2.22
C ILE A 53 -1.50 -4.06 -0.75
N ILE A 54 -0.95 -3.12 0.02
CA ILE A 54 -1.33 -2.85 1.40
C ILE A 54 -1.76 -1.38 1.51
N THR A 55 -2.97 -1.12 1.99
CA THR A 55 -3.50 0.22 2.23
C THR A 55 -3.73 0.44 3.73
N GLY A 56 -3.55 1.66 4.19
CA GLY A 56 -3.80 2.02 5.59
C GLY A 56 -3.95 3.52 5.80
N HIS A 57 -4.60 3.89 6.90
CA HIS A 57 -4.80 5.30 7.24
C HIS A 57 -3.48 6.00 7.58
N ARG A 58 -3.36 7.25 7.10
CA ARG A 58 -2.22 8.12 7.42
C ARG A 58 -2.40 8.89 8.72
N VAL A 59 -3.55 9.54 8.86
CA VAL A 59 -3.77 10.59 9.88
C VAL A 59 -4.93 10.27 10.82
N SER A 60 -5.67 9.20 10.57
CA SER A 60 -6.83 8.76 11.37
C SER A 60 -6.66 7.33 11.87
N HIS A 61 -7.55 6.91 12.79
CA HIS A 61 -7.66 5.52 13.29
C HIS A 61 -6.32 4.91 13.71
N GLY A 62 -5.62 5.56 14.64
CA GLY A 62 -4.31 5.09 15.12
C GLY A 62 -3.14 5.40 14.19
N ARG A 63 -3.41 5.99 13.00
CA ARG A 63 -2.39 6.55 12.09
C ARG A 63 -1.32 5.53 11.68
N PRO A 64 -1.68 4.26 11.37
CA PRO A 64 -0.71 3.18 11.24
C PRO A 64 0.34 3.40 10.15
N LEU A 65 0.02 4.20 9.13
CA LEU A 65 0.92 4.52 8.01
C LEU A 65 1.32 6.00 7.96
N GLU A 66 1.27 6.72 9.10
CA GLU A 66 1.60 8.16 9.21
C GLU A 66 2.91 8.53 8.50
N ARG A 67 3.96 7.76 8.80
CA ARG A 67 5.34 8.02 8.41
C ARG A 67 5.77 7.28 7.14
N VAL A 68 4.87 6.53 6.49
CA VAL A 68 5.20 5.83 5.22
C VAL A 68 5.81 6.75 4.16
N PRO A 69 5.36 8.01 3.98
CA PRO A 69 5.97 8.92 3.00
C PRO A 69 7.46 9.21 3.24
N GLU A 70 7.93 9.10 4.48
CA GLU A 70 9.34 9.31 4.86
C GLU A 70 10.27 8.18 4.39
N LEU A 71 9.72 7.01 4.04
CA LEU A 71 10.52 5.86 3.59
C LEU A 71 11.38 6.21 2.38
N LYS A 72 12.65 5.87 2.47
CA LYS A 72 13.64 6.03 1.40
C LYS A 72 13.85 4.70 0.68
N ASN A 73 14.41 4.76 -0.53
CA ASN A 73 14.87 3.58 -1.23
C ASN A 73 15.92 2.86 -0.36
N GLY A 74 15.85 1.52 -0.31
CA GLY A 74 16.63 0.68 0.59
C GLY A 74 15.93 0.35 1.92
N ALA A 75 14.80 0.99 2.25
CA ALA A 75 14.08 0.67 3.47
C ALA A 75 13.41 -0.73 3.40
N HIS A 76 13.53 -1.49 4.48
CA HIS A 76 12.98 -2.84 4.59
C HIS A 76 11.53 -2.84 5.10
N VAL A 77 10.71 -3.67 4.46
CA VAL A 77 9.32 -3.95 4.83
C VAL A 77 9.18 -5.45 5.02
N LEU A 78 8.97 -5.84 6.27
CA LEU A 78 8.93 -7.23 6.68
C LEU A 78 7.48 -7.68 6.80
N ILE A 79 7.11 -8.68 6.00
CA ILE A 79 5.79 -9.29 6.01
C ILE A 79 5.90 -10.70 6.58
N THR A 80 5.24 -10.98 7.69
CA THR A 80 5.21 -12.32 8.28
C THR A 80 3.87 -12.99 7.98
N VAL A 81 3.90 -14.14 7.29
CA VAL A 81 2.73 -14.96 6.97
C VAL A 81 3.12 -16.43 7.11
N GLY A 82 2.30 -17.22 7.81
CA GLY A 82 2.51 -18.68 7.92
C GLY A 82 3.90 -19.09 8.43
N GLY A 83 4.47 -18.35 9.39
CA GLY A 83 5.82 -18.63 9.92
C GLY A 83 6.98 -18.23 9.00
N THR A 84 6.70 -17.58 7.87
CA THR A 84 7.73 -17.06 6.95
C THR A 84 7.75 -15.53 6.98
N VAL A 85 8.93 -14.95 7.03
CA VAL A 85 9.19 -13.52 6.82
C VAL A 85 9.62 -13.30 5.38
N TYR A 86 8.88 -12.45 4.68
CA TYR A 86 9.17 -11.94 3.36
C TYR A 86 9.75 -10.52 3.51
N ASP A 87 10.99 -10.34 3.10
CA ASP A 87 11.68 -9.06 3.16
C ASP A 87 11.59 -8.33 1.82
N TYR A 88 10.82 -7.23 1.81
CA TYR A 88 10.67 -6.35 0.67
C TYR A 88 11.49 -5.09 0.86
N VAL A 89 12.27 -4.71 -0.13
CA VAL A 89 13.08 -3.48 -0.09
C VAL A 89 12.45 -2.42 -0.98
N VAL A 90 12.15 -1.25 -0.39
CA VAL A 90 11.60 -0.09 -1.08
C VAL A 90 12.59 0.37 -2.16
N ASN A 91 12.09 0.58 -3.37
CA ASN A 91 12.91 0.98 -4.51
C ASN A 91 12.32 2.15 -5.31
N ASP A 92 11.07 2.55 -5.03
CA ASP A 92 10.45 3.68 -5.72
C ASP A 92 9.32 4.33 -4.89
N THR A 93 8.96 5.57 -5.24
CA THR A 93 7.78 6.28 -4.73
C THR A 93 6.92 6.75 -5.89
N MET A 94 5.63 6.45 -5.84
CA MET A 94 4.65 6.84 -6.86
C MET A 94 3.50 7.59 -6.20
N THR A 95 3.16 8.77 -6.74
CA THR A 95 1.95 9.50 -6.34
C THR A 95 0.87 9.30 -7.40
N ILE A 96 -0.35 9.03 -6.98
CA ILE A 96 -1.51 8.93 -7.88
C ILE A 96 -2.62 9.88 -7.44
N SER A 97 -3.39 10.39 -8.40
CA SER A 97 -4.63 11.15 -8.19
C SER A 97 -5.84 10.27 -8.45
N PHE A 98 -6.79 10.26 -7.52
CA PHE A 98 -8.06 9.56 -7.67
C PHE A 98 -8.98 10.20 -8.72
N ARG A 99 -8.70 11.44 -9.12
CA ARG A 99 -9.41 12.10 -10.22
C ARG A 99 -8.94 11.62 -11.59
N LYS A 100 -7.87 10.82 -11.66
CA LYS A 100 -7.32 10.27 -12.89
C LYS A 100 -7.44 8.74 -12.89
N PRO A 101 -8.43 8.16 -13.60
CA PRO A 101 -8.61 6.71 -13.66
C PRO A 101 -7.37 5.93 -14.09
N ALA A 102 -6.55 6.50 -14.99
CA ALA A 102 -5.29 5.89 -15.43
C ALA A 102 -4.27 5.73 -14.29
N GLU A 103 -4.16 6.70 -13.38
CA GLU A 103 -3.23 6.62 -12.23
C GLU A 103 -3.76 5.64 -11.17
N LYS A 104 -5.08 5.56 -10.98
CA LYS A 104 -5.68 4.48 -10.16
C LYS A 104 -5.36 3.09 -10.74
N ALA A 105 -5.39 2.94 -12.06
CA ALA A 105 -5.00 1.70 -12.72
C ALA A 105 -3.51 1.38 -12.55
N GLN A 106 -2.64 2.40 -12.53
CA GLN A 106 -1.20 2.23 -12.25
C GLN A 106 -0.93 1.67 -10.85
N GLN A 107 -1.66 2.10 -9.82
CA GLN A 107 -1.54 1.54 -8.46
C GLN A 107 -2.00 0.08 -8.37
N ASN A 108 -3.11 -0.26 -9.05
CA ASN A 108 -3.69 -1.60 -9.02
C ASN A 108 -3.05 -2.57 -10.02
N ALA A 109 -2.12 -2.13 -10.86
CA ALA A 109 -1.46 -2.97 -11.84
C ALA A 109 -0.59 -4.05 -11.18
N ALA A 110 -0.48 -5.22 -11.84
CA ALA A 110 0.38 -6.32 -11.39
C ALA A 110 1.87 -5.95 -11.38
N VAL A 111 2.28 -5.03 -12.27
CA VAL A 111 3.55 -4.30 -12.17
C VAL A 111 3.18 -2.86 -11.80
N PRO A 112 3.49 -2.39 -10.57
CA PRO A 112 3.14 -1.03 -10.14
C PRO A 112 3.61 0.01 -11.15
N GLY A 113 2.74 0.95 -11.52
CA GLY A 113 3.03 1.99 -12.51
C GLY A 113 2.87 1.56 -13.97
N ARG A 114 2.70 0.25 -14.26
CA ARG A 114 2.69 -0.28 -15.63
C ARG A 114 1.50 -1.23 -15.90
N PRO A 115 0.28 -0.69 -16.08
CA PRO A 115 -0.89 -1.47 -16.46
C PRO A 115 -0.65 -2.32 -17.72
N GLY A 116 -1.16 -3.54 -17.73
CA GLY A 116 -1.05 -4.47 -18.88
C GLY A 116 0.29 -5.20 -19.01
N VAL A 117 1.32 -4.82 -18.25
CA VAL A 117 2.61 -5.53 -18.27
C VAL A 117 2.54 -6.80 -17.44
N ARG A 118 3.02 -7.92 -18.01
CA ARG A 118 3.12 -9.20 -17.31
C ARG A 118 4.15 -9.12 -16.18
N PRO A 119 3.78 -9.45 -14.92
CA PRO A 119 4.72 -9.40 -13.81
C PRO A 119 5.73 -10.55 -13.89
N THR A 120 6.97 -10.26 -13.53
CA THR A 120 8.08 -11.24 -13.43
C THR A 120 8.70 -11.27 -12.03
N GLN A 121 8.27 -10.38 -11.15
CA GLN A 121 8.86 -10.17 -9.82
C GLN A 121 7.74 -10.06 -8.77
N ALA A 122 8.05 -10.44 -7.54
CA ALA A 122 7.19 -10.21 -6.38
C ALA A 122 7.39 -8.78 -5.89
N MET A 123 6.37 -7.94 -6.10
CA MET A 123 6.36 -6.53 -5.76
C MET A 123 5.40 -6.28 -4.59
N LEU A 124 5.63 -5.18 -3.87
CA LEU A 124 4.78 -4.69 -2.81
C LEU A 124 4.48 -3.20 -3.06
N THR A 125 3.21 -2.81 -2.91
CA THR A 125 2.77 -1.42 -2.89
C THR A 125 2.19 -1.10 -1.51
N ILE A 126 2.78 -0.14 -0.80
CA ILE A 126 2.23 0.38 0.45
C ILE A 126 1.63 1.75 0.15
N SER A 127 0.31 1.88 0.26
CA SER A 127 -0.42 3.08 -0.11
C SER A 127 -1.01 3.78 1.11
N THR A 128 -0.90 5.10 1.15
CA THR A 128 -1.50 5.94 2.18
C THR A 128 -1.97 7.28 1.61
N CYS A 129 -2.86 7.96 2.33
CA CYS A 129 -3.41 9.28 1.96
C CYS A 129 -2.30 10.35 1.82
N ALA A 130 -2.43 11.28 0.88
CA ALA A 130 -1.62 12.51 0.83
C ALA A 130 -2.31 13.71 1.50
N THR A 131 -3.21 13.47 2.47
CA THR A 131 -4.04 14.52 3.08
C THR A 131 -3.26 15.76 3.54
N PRO A 132 -2.10 15.62 4.23
CA PRO A 132 -1.31 16.79 4.62
C PRO A 132 -0.78 17.58 3.41
N GLU A 133 -0.25 16.91 2.39
CA GLU A 133 0.30 17.54 1.18
C GLU A 133 -0.79 18.21 0.36
N ASP A 134 -1.93 17.54 0.18
CA ASP A 134 -3.08 18.09 -0.54
C ASP A 134 -3.56 19.37 0.16
N ASN A 135 -3.75 19.34 1.47
CA ASN A 135 -4.19 20.52 2.23
C ASN A 135 -3.16 21.65 2.17
N ALA A 136 -1.86 21.34 2.29
CA ALA A 136 -0.78 22.34 2.19
C ALA A 136 -0.73 22.99 0.80
N ALA A 137 -1.13 22.27 -0.24
CA ALA A 137 -1.27 22.79 -1.60
C ALA A 137 -2.64 23.49 -1.86
N GLY A 138 -3.47 23.66 -0.83
CA GLY A 138 -4.81 24.26 -0.96
C GLY A 138 -5.87 23.32 -1.57
N ASN A 139 -5.59 22.03 -1.69
CA ASN A 139 -6.51 21.02 -2.20
C ASN A 139 -7.27 20.31 -1.07
N TYR A 140 -8.53 20.71 -0.88
CA TYR A 140 -9.42 20.11 0.11
C TYR A 140 -10.44 19.13 -0.49
N TRP A 141 -10.27 18.74 -1.76
CA TRP A 141 -11.16 17.79 -2.42
C TRP A 141 -11.19 16.45 -1.70
N ARG A 142 -12.38 15.85 -1.58
CA ARG A 142 -12.58 14.50 -1.05
C ARG A 142 -13.56 13.73 -1.93
N ASP A 143 -13.36 12.43 -2.07
CA ASP A 143 -14.35 11.54 -2.69
C ASP A 143 -15.50 11.18 -1.72
N ALA A 144 -16.44 10.35 -2.18
CA ALA A 144 -17.59 9.91 -1.38
C ALA A 144 -17.23 9.04 -0.15
N LEU A 145 -16.00 8.54 -0.07
CA LEU A 145 -15.47 7.79 1.06
C LEU A 145 -14.57 8.66 1.96
N GLY A 146 -14.43 9.95 1.65
CA GLY A 146 -13.58 10.88 2.38
C GLY A 146 -12.09 10.75 2.04
N ASN A 147 -11.72 10.02 0.98
CA ASN A 147 -10.33 9.97 0.54
C ASN A 147 -9.91 11.32 -0.04
N PRO A 148 -8.68 11.81 0.26
CA PRO A 148 -8.11 12.96 -0.43
C PRO A 148 -7.85 12.63 -1.90
N GLU A 149 -7.44 13.65 -2.68
CA GLU A 149 -7.17 13.45 -4.10
C GLU A 149 -6.02 12.47 -4.29
N HIS A 150 -4.93 12.64 -3.55
CA HIS A 150 -3.72 11.89 -3.81
C HIS A 150 -3.47 10.76 -2.81
N ARG A 151 -2.86 9.69 -3.33
CA ARG A 151 -2.19 8.65 -2.56
C ARG A 151 -0.69 8.72 -2.79
N ILE A 152 0.07 8.45 -1.73
CA ILE A 152 1.52 8.24 -1.78
C ILE A 152 1.76 6.74 -1.66
N ASN A 153 2.33 6.16 -2.71
CA ASN A 153 2.68 4.74 -2.79
C ASN A 153 4.19 4.56 -2.62
N LYS A 154 4.58 3.65 -1.73
CA LYS A 154 5.95 3.11 -1.68
C LYS A 154 5.97 1.76 -2.36
N ILE A 155 6.82 1.64 -3.36
CA ILE A 155 6.98 0.41 -4.14
C ILE A 155 8.22 -0.30 -3.65
N ALA A 156 8.10 -1.60 -3.42
CA ALA A 156 9.17 -2.45 -2.93
C ALA A 156 9.23 -3.76 -3.72
N ARG A 157 10.40 -4.41 -3.67
CA ARG A 157 10.67 -5.70 -4.32
C ARG A 157 11.06 -6.72 -3.28
N LEU A 158 10.57 -7.94 -3.40
CA LEU A 158 11.02 -9.04 -2.55
C LEU A 158 12.51 -9.31 -2.82
N THR A 159 13.32 -9.33 -1.78
CA THR A 159 14.76 -9.63 -1.87
C THR A 159 15.16 -10.90 -1.14
N ALA A 160 14.45 -11.26 -0.06
CA ALA A 160 14.75 -12.45 0.72
C ALA A 160 13.49 -13.03 1.40
N THR A 161 13.57 -14.32 1.73
CA THR A 161 12.62 -15.00 2.61
C THR A 161 13.38 -15.78 3.69
N ARG A 162 12.80 -15.86 4.89
CA ARG A 162 13.37 -16.63 6.01
C ARG A 162 12.28 -17.11 6.97
N PRO A 163 12.55 -18.14 7.80
CA PRO A 163 11.69 -18.45 8.95
C PRO A 163 11.54 -17.24 9.89
N ALA A 164 10.37 -17.13 10.51
CA ALA A 164 10.00 -16.04 11.42
C ALA A 164 10.74 -16.10 12.75
#